data_AF-A0A7N0VLS9-F1
#
_entry.id   AF-A0A7N0VLS9-F1
#
_cell.length_a   1.000
_cell.length_b   1.000
_cell.length_c   1.000
_cell.angle_alpha   90.00
_cell.angle_beta   90.00
_cell.angle_gamma   90.00
#
_symmetry.space_group_name_H-M   'P 1'
#
loop_
_entity.id
_entity.type
_entity.pdbx_description
1 polymer ?
#
loop_
_entity_poly.entity_id
_entity_poly.type
_entity_poly.pdbx_seq_one_letter_code
_entity_poly.pdbx_strand_id
1 'polypeptide(L)'
;MDLECSIPVPSVKELSKHRLQALPPRYVRDDILLENPTVAPLHLRIPLIDFNHLLDPDLQQSELTKLHHACKHWGIFQLINHGVGEESLEGIKRSATEFFDLPQEEKKRCAQKAGSLEGYGQAFVVSEDQKLD
;
A
#
# COMPACT_ATOMS: atom_id res chain seq x y z
N MET A 1 13.71 -12.91 13.05
CA MET A 1 13.09 -11.57 13.05
C MET A 1 12.47 -11.42 14.41
N ASP A 2 13.03 -10.59 15.27
CA ASP A 2 12.54 -10.45 16.65
C ASP A 2 11.32 -9.53 16.64
N LEU A 3 10.13 -10.14 16.61
CA LEU A 3 8.84 -9.43 16.68
C LEU A 3 8.52 -8.94 18.10
N GLU A 4 9.38 -9.21 19.07
CA GLU A 4 9.13 -8.95 20.48
C GLU A 4 9.30 -7.46 20.86
N CYS A 5 9.98 -6.64 20.05
CA CYS A 5 10.24 -5.24 20.40
C CYS A 5 10.24 -4.31 19.17
N SER A 6 9.06 -3.88 18.71
CA SER A 6 8.95 -2.72 17.82
C SER A 6 8.86 -1.47 18.69
N ILE A 7 9.72 -0.48 18.45
CA ILE A 7 9.65 0.82 19.10
C ILE A 7 8.33 1.49 18.67
N PRO A 8 7.50 1.99 19.60
CA PRO A 8 6.27 2.68 19.25
C PRO A 8 6.53 3.93 18.41
N VAL A 9 5.85 4.05 17.27
CA VAL A 9 5.92 5.24 16.41
C VAL A 9 4.63 6.04 16.49
N PRO A 10 4.70 7.38 16.63
CA PRO A 10 3.51 8.22 16.58
C PRO A 10 2.77 8.10 15.25
N SER A 11 1.44 8.20 15.30
CA SER A 11 0.61 8.15 14.09
C SER A 11 0.86 9.38 13.21
N VAL A 12 1.23 9.15 11.94
CA VAL A 12 1.40 10.23 10.95
C VAL A 12 0.11 11.02 10.74
N LYS A 13 -1.06 10.38 10.84
CA LYS A 13 -2.36 11.07 10.76
C LYS A 13 -2.60 12.03 11.93
N GLU A 14 -2.06 11.74 13.12
CA GLU A 14 -2.13 12.69 14.24
C GLU A 14 -1.07 13.79 14.09
N LEU A 15 0.15 13.42 13.66
CA LEU A 15 1.20 14.40 13.36
C LEU A 15 0.75 15.43 12.32
N SER A 16 0.00 15.02 11.29
CA SER A 16 -0.47 15.91 10.23
C SER A 16 -1.54 16.91 10.68
N LYS A 17 -2.22 16.67 11.81
CA LYS A 17 -3.14 17.65 12.42
C LYS A 17 -2.38 18.83 13.02
N HIS A 18 -1.12 18.64 13.37
CA HIS A 18 -0.26 19.70 13.88
C HIS A 18 0.43 20.42 12.73
N ARG A 19 0.45 21.76 12.78
CA ARG A 19 1.23 22.55 11.82
C ARG A 19 2.71 22.49 12.18
N LEU A 20 3.39 21.48 11.66
CA LEU A 20 4.84 21.34 11.82
C LEU A 20 5.56 22.40 10.99
N GLN A 21 6.60 23.03 11.55
CA GLN A 21 7.44 23.99 10.83
C GLN A 21 8.43 23.29 9.88
N ALA A 22 8.79 22.05 10.19
CA ALA A 22 9.65 21.19 9.40
C ALA A 22 9.28 19.70 9.62
N LEU A 23 9.62 18.84 8.66
CA LEU A 23 9.44 17.39 8.81
C LEU A 23 10.40 16.83 9.88
N PRO A 24 9.95 15.90 10.75
CA PRO A 24 10.84 15.26 11.69
C PRO A 24 11.95 14.47 10.95
N PRO A 25 13.21 14.47 11.45
CA PRO A 25 14.36 13.88 10.74
C PRO A 25 14.20 12.40 10.34
N ARG A 26 13.38 11.64 11.08
CA ARG A 26 13.09 10.23 10.78
C ARG A 26 12.27 10.03 9.51
N TYR A 27 11.52 11.03 9.05
CA TYR A 27 10.76 10.96 7.78
C TYR A 27 11.50 11.61 6.61
N VAL A 28 12.69 12.20 6.84
CA VAL A 28 13.51 12.79 5.79
C VAL A 28 14.28 11.68 5.08
N ARG A 29 14.01 11.47 3.79
CA ARG A 29 14.63 10.41 2.97
C ARG A 29 15.74 10.98 2.11
N ASP A 30 16.91 11.19 2.72
CA ASP A 30 18.13 11.59 2.00
C ASP A 30 18.78 10.41 1.25
N ASP A 31 18.38 9.19 1.61
CA ASP A 31 18.79 7.91 1.01
C ASP A 31 18.11 7.63 -0.33
N ILE A 32 16.90 8.18 -0.51
CA ILE A 32 16.23 8.20 -1.81
C ILE A 32 16.81 9.40 -2.55
N LEU A 33 17.97 9.19 -3.18
CA LEU A 33 18.28 9.98 -4.37
C LEU A 33 17.07 9.79 -5.28
N LEU A 34 16.23 10.81 -5.41
CA LEU A 34 15.40 10.95 -6.59
C LEU A 34 16.40 11.03 -7.74
N GLU A 35 16.85 9.86 -8.23
CA GLU A 35 17.08 9.72 -9.66
C GLU A 35 15.84 10.35 -10.27
N ASN A 36 16.03 11.56 -10.83
CA ASN A 36 14.97 12.42 -11.35
C ASN A 36 13.81 11.54 -11.77
N PRO A 37 12.56 11.72 -11.29
CA PRO A 37 11.48 10.85 -11.71
C PRO A 37 11.51 10.87 -13.22
N THR A 38 12.10 9.84 -13.81
CA THR A 38 12.27 9.76 -15.25
C THR A 38 10.83 9.69 -15.65
N VAL A 39 10.33 10.79 -16.20
CA VAL A 39 8.95 10.90 -16.67
C VAL A 39 8.76 9.62 -17.44
N ALA A 40 8.02 8.68 -16.83
CA ALA A 40 7.95 7.34 -17.38
C ALA A 40 7.49 7.59 -18.81
N PRO A 41 8.25 7.14 -19.82
CA PRO A 41 7.93 7.43 -21.20
C PRO A 41 6.42 7.31 -21.40
N LEU A 42 5.77 8.27 -22.04
CA LEU A 42 4.29 8.38 -22.14
C LEU A 42 3.57 7.08 -22.58
N HIS A 43 4.32 6.10 -23.09
CA HIS A 43 3.90 4.79 -23.55
C HIS A 43 4.06 3.64 -22.53
N LEU A 44 4.75 3.83 -21.40
CA LEU A 44 4.86 2.82 -20.32
C LEU A 44 3.61 2.89 -19.43
N ARG A 45 2.50 2.38 -19.97
CA ARG A 45 1.28 2.14 -19.19
C ARG A 45 1.37 0.76 -18.55
N ILE A 46 1.08 0.68 -17.26
CA ILE A 46 0.95 -0.60 -16.54
C ILE A 46 0.00 -1.50 -17.34
N PRO A 47 0.38 -2.75 -17.66
CA PRO A 47 -0.45 -3.66 -18.43
C PRO A 47 -1.85 -3.80 -17.82
N LEU A 48 -2.87 -3.76 -18.67
CA LEU A 48 -4.27 -3.95 -18.28
C LEU A 48 -4.71 -5.34 -18.74
N ILE A 49 -5.19 -6.16 -17.81
CA ILE A 49 -5.66 -7.51 -18.05
C ILE A 49 -7.17 -7.54 -17.82
N ASP A 50 -7.91 -8.08 -18.78
CA ASP A 50 -9.35 -8.28 -18.68
C ASP A 50 -9.67 -9.69 -18.20
N PHE A 51 -10.26 -9.80 -17.02
CA PHE A 51 -10.58 -11.10 -16.45
C PHE A 51 -11.68 -11.83 -17.22
N ASN A 52 -12.64 -11.13 -17.83
CA ASN A 52 -13.66 -11.78 -18.65
C ASN A 52 -13.04 -12.40 -19.90
N HIS A 53 -12.06 -11.74 -20.51
CA HIS A 53 -11.36 -12.30 -21.67
C HIS A 53 -10.51 -13.53 -21.31
N LEU A 54 -10.03 -13.65 -20.06
CA LEU A 54 -9.38 -14.88 -19.59
C LEU A 54 -10.35 -16.07 -19.48
N LEU A 55 -11.65 -15.79 -19.32
CA LEU A 55 -12.72 -16.79 -19.22
C LEU A 55 -13.41 -17.07 -20.56
N ASP A 56 -13.25 -16.19 -21.54
CA ASP A 56 -13.79 -16.32 -22.89
C ASP A 56 -12.91 -17.26 -23.74
N PRO A 57 -13.39 -18.42 -24.22
CA PRO A 57 -12.60 -19.34 -25.03
C PRO A 57 -11.97 -18.73 -26.28
N ASP A 58 -12.61 -17.73 -26.89
CA ASP A 58 -12.14 -17.11 -28.14
C ASP A 58 -11.03 -16.07 -27.87
N LEU A 59 -11.02 -15.46 -26.68
CA LEU A 59 -10.07 -14.40 -26.31
C LEU A 59 -8.98 -14.86 -25.34
N GLN A 60 -9.20 -15.98 -24.64
CA GLN A 60 -8.36 -16.48 -23.55
C GLN A 60 -6.89 -16.56 -23.93
N GLN A 61 -6.56 -17.12 -25.09
CA GLN A 61 -5.16 -17.30 -25.49
C GLN A 61 -4.43 -15.95 -25.66
N SER A 62 -5.12 -14.95 -26.22
CA SER A 62 -4.57 -13.62 -26.40
C SER A 62 -4.35 -12.91 -25.07
N GLU A 63 -5.31 -13.02 -24.16
CA GLU A 63 -5.25 -12.36 -22.85
C GLU A 63 -4.26 -13.04 -21.91
N LEU A 64 -4.16 -14.37 -21.95
CA LEU A 64 -3.15 -15.14 -21.23
C LEU A 64 -1.73 -14.78 -21.69
N THR A 65 -1.55 -14.52 -22.99
CA THR A 65 -0.26 -14.05 -23.52
C THR A 65 0.11 -12.68 -22.95
N LYS A 66 -0.86 -11.76 -22.83
CA LYS A 66 -0.64 -10.45 -22.18
C LYS A 66 -0.31 -10.61 -20.70
N LEU A 67 -1.04 -11.46 -19.98
CA LEU A 67 -0.80 -11.74 -18.56
C LEU A 67 0.60 -12.33 -18.35
N HIS A 68 1.01 -13.31 -19.16
CA HIS A 68 2.35 -13.89 -19.11
C HIS A 68 3.43 -12.82 -19.31
N HIS A 69 3.26 -11.95 -20.32
CA HIS A 69 4.19 -10.86 -20.59
C HIS A 69 4.26 -9.86 -19.42
N ALA A 70 3.11 -9.50 -18.83
CA ALA A 70 3.06 -8.61 -17.68
C ALA A 70 3.77 -9.22 -16.46
N CYS A 71 3.50 -10.48 -16.13
CA CYS A 71 4.18 -11.17 -15.02
C CYS A 71 5.70 -11.26 -15.24
N LYS A 72 6.15 -11.56 -16.47
CA LYS A 72 7.57 -11.77 -16.78
C LYS A 72 8.38 -10.49 -16.85
N HIS A 73 7.81 -9.42 -17.40
CA HIS A 73 8.56 -8.20 -17.73
C HIS A 73 8.20 -7.00 -16.87
N TRP A 74 7.01 -6.96 -16.28
CA TRP A 74 6.56 -5.84 -15.45
C TRP A 74 6.51 -6.17 -13.96
N GLY A 75 6.11 -7.39 -13.59
CA GLY A 75 5.86 -7.78 -12.20
C GLY A 75 4.62 -7.12 -11.56
N ILE A 76 3.93 -6.26 -12.31
CA ILE A 76 2.69 -5.59 -11.92
C ILE A 76 1.77 -5.45 -13.15
N PHE A 77 0.46 -5.51 -12.91
CA PHE A 77 -0.60 -5.24 -13.89
C PHE A 77 -1.87 -4.77 -13.16
N GLN A 78 -2.77 -4.15 -13.91
CA GLN A 78 -4.12 -3.84 -13.45
C GLN A 78 -5.07 -4.92 -13.98
N LEU A 79 -5.96 -5.42 -13.13
CA LEU A 79 -7.00 -6.37 -13.52
C LEU A 79 -8.34 -5.63 -13.56
N ILE A 80 -9.09 -5.76 -14.66
CA ILE A 80 -10.45 -5.25 -14.81
C ILE A 80 -11.43 -6.39 -15.02
N ASN A 81 -12.73 -6.10 -14.88
CA ASN A 81 -13.79 -7.09 -15.00
C ASN A 81 -13.58 -8.33 -14.10
N HIS A 82 -12.90 -8.14 -12.97
CA HIS A 82 -12.47 -9.20 -12.03
C HIS A 82 -13.62 -9.86 -11.26
N GLY A 83 -14.88 -9.52 -11.55
CA GLY A 83 -16.07 -10.11 -10.93
C GLY A 83 -16.36 -9.68 -9.49
N VAL A 84 -15.56 -8.79 -8.89
CA VAL A 84 -15.87 -8.21 -7.57
C VAL A 84 -16.81 -7.03 -7.78
N GLY A 85 -17.99 -7.09 -7.17
CA GLY A 85 -19.02 -6.07 -7.31
C GLY A 85 -18.57 -4.71 -6.77
N GLU A 86 -19.05 -3.64 -7.41
CA GLU A 86 -18.72 -2.26 -7.05
C GLU A 86 -19.11 -1.94 -5.59
N GLU A 87 -20.27 -2.43 -5.13
CA GLU A 87 -20.71 -2.27 -3.74
C GLU A 87 -19.71 -2.83 -2.73
N SER A 88 -19.07 -3.97 -3.03
CA SER A 88 -18.05 -4.56 -2.15
C SER A 88 -16.80 -3.70 -2.10
N LEU A 89 -16.36 -3.16 -3.24
CA LEU A 89 -15.21 -2.24 -3.31
C LEU A 89 -15.49 -0.93 -2.56
N GLU A 90 -16.68 -0.37 -2.74
CA GLU A 90 -17.12 0.82 -2.01
C GLU A 90 -17.24 0.56 -0.51
N GLY A 91 -17.77 -0.60 -0.11
CA GLY A 91 -17.85 -1.04 1.28
C GLY A 91 -16.47 -1.09 1.93
N ILE A 92 -15.48 -1.72 1.28
CA ILE A 92 -14.09 -1.77 1.79
C ILE A 92 -13.50 -0.37 1.93
N LYS A 93 -13.65 0.50 0.91
CA LYS A 93 -13.16 1.89 0.96
C LYS A 93 -13.81 2.67 2.11
N ARG A 94 -15.11 2.52 2.27
CA ARG A 94 -15.89 3.17 3.33
C ARG A 94 -15.43 2.70 4.70
N SER A 95 -15.40 1.39 4.95
CA SER A 95 -14.97 0.83 6.23
C SER A 95 -13.54 1.21 6.60
N ALA A 96 -12.60 1.23 5.63
CA ALA A 96 -11.25 1.71 5.88
C ALA A 96 -11.24 3.19 6.27
N THR A 97 -11.96 4.04 5.52
CA THR A 97 -12.05 5.48 5.81
C THR A 97 -12.63 5.74 7.20
N GLU A 98 -13.78 5.13 7.50
CA GLU A 98 -14.47 5.23 8.79
C GLU A 98 -13.56 4.80 9.94
N PHE A 99 -12.87 3.66 9.81
CA PHE A 99 -11.93 3.20 10.83
C PHE A 99 -10.82 4.20 11.09
N PHE A 100 -10.18 4.73 10.03
CA PHE A 100 -9.08 5.69 10.22
C PHE A 100 -9.55 7.05 10.74
N ASP A 101 -10.81 7.42 10.52
CA ASP A 101 -11.44 8.64 11.05
C ASP A 101 -11.87 8.55 12.52
N LEU A 102 -11.90 7.34 13.09
CA LEU A 102 -12.09 7.16 14.53
C LEU A 102 -11.02 7.90 15.36
N PRO A 103 -11.35 8.29 16.61
CA PRO A 103 -10.37 8.80 17.57
C PRO A 103 -9.18 7.86 17.73
N GLN A 104 -8.00 8.42 18.02
CA GLN A 104 -6.78 7.63 18.15
C GLN A 104 -6.90 6.54 19.22
N GLU A 105 -7.56 6.82 20.34
CA GLU A 105 -7.74 5.87 21.43
C GLU A 105 -8.58 4.65 21.03
N GLU A 106 -9.61 4.84 20.20
CA GLU A 106 -10.40 3.71 19.68
C GLU A 106 -9.57 2.83 18.74
N LYS A 107 -8.77 3.44 17.85
CA LYS A 107 -7.88 2.69 16.96
C LYS A 107 -6.82 1.89 17.73
N LYS A 108 -6.29 2.46 18.82
CA LYS A 108 -5.32 1.80 19.70
C LYS A 108 -5.89 0.59 20.44
N ARG A 109 -7.22 0.42 20.53
CA ARG A 109 -7.81 -0.82 21.07
C ARG A 109 -7.50 -2.04 20.20
N CYS A 110 -7.24 -1.82 18.93
CA CYS A 110 -6.79 -2.81 17.97
C CYS A 110 -5.27 -2.75 17.75
N ALA A 111 -4.49 -2.16 18.66
CA ALA A 111 -3.06 -1.98 18.47
C ALA A 111 -2.32 -3.31 18.29
N GLN A 112 -1.25 -3.26 17.52
CA GLN A 112 -0.34 -4.38 17.34
C GLN A 112 0.23 -4.82 18.69
N LYS A 113 0.22 -6.15 18.93
CA LYS A 113 0.75 -6.75 20.16
C LYS A 113 2.18 -7.23 19.94
N ALA A 114 2.98 -7.27 21.00
CA ALA A 114 4.32 -7.86 20.96
C ALA A 114 4.25 -9.31 20.45
N GLY A 115 5.14 -9.67 19.52
CA GLY A 115 5.14 -10.97 18.86
C GLY A 115 4.09 -11.16 17.75
N SER A 116 3.23 -10.17 17.47
CA SER A 116 2.24 -10.21 16.39
C SER A 116 2.49 -9.12 15.35
N LEU A 117 2.18 -9.40 14.08
CA LEU A 117 2.16 -8.40 12.99
C LEU A 117 0.78 -7.78 12.76
N GLU A 118 -0.24 -8.33 13.41
CA GLU A 118 -1.61 -7.89 13.23
C GLU A 118 -1.93 -6.73 14.17
N GLY A 119 -2.71 -5.76 13.67
CA GLY A 119 -3.23 -4.65 14.45
C GLY A 119 -2.82 -3.28 13.91
N TYR A 120 -3.26 -2.25 14.62
CA TYR A 120 -2.99 -0.85 14.32
C TYR A 120 -1.61 -0.45 14.88
N GLY A 121 -0.67 -0.12 14.00
CA GLY A 121 0.68 0.28 14.37
C GLY A 121 1.66 0.14 13.21
N GLN A 122 2.89 0.57 13.42
CA GLN A 122 4.01 0.29 12.52
C GLN A 122 4.82 -0.88 13.07
N ALA A 123 4.96 -1.92 12.24
CA ALA A 123 5.80 -3.07 12.55
C ALA A 123 7.27 -2.79 12.17
N PHE A 124 8.20 -3.52 12.81
CA PHE A 124 9.62 -3.55 12.46
C PHE A 124 10.39 -2.23 12.65
N VAL A 125 10.04 -1.46 13.69
CA VAL A 125 10.83 -0.28 14.09
C VAL A 125 11.86 -0.73 15.12
N VAL A 126 13.11 -0.88 14.70
CA VAL A 126 14.18 -1.52 15.49
C VAL A 126 15.20 -0.53 16.07
N SER A 127 15.15 0.76 15.67
CA SER A 127 16.01 1.80 16.24
C SER A 127 15.37 3.20 16.17
N GLU A 128 15.87 4.13 16.99
CA GLU A 128 15.44 5.54 16.99
C GLU A 128 15.94 6.31 15.75
N ASP A 129 17.02 5.86 15.13
CA ASP A 129 17.59 6.46 13.93
C ASP A 129 16.98 5.89 12.63
N GLN A 130 16.15 4.85 12.74
CA GLN A 130 15.48 4.24 11.59
C GLN A 130 14.58 5.26 10.91
N LYS A 131 14.75 5.36 9.58
CA LYS A 131 13.87 6.13 8.71
C LYS A 131 12.48 5.47 8.67
N LEU A 132 11.46 6.30 8.78
CA LEU A 132 10.06 5.92 8.83
C LEU A 132 9.35 6.29 7.52
N ASP A 133 8.28 5.57 7.23
CA ASP A 133 7.34 5.87 6.16
C ASP A 133 6.29 6.92 6.58
#